data_AF-A0AAD7AKQ4-F1
#
_entry.id   AF-A0AAD7AKQ4-F1
#
_cell.length_a   1.000
_cell.length_b   1.000
_cell.length_c   1.000
_cell.angle_alpha   90.00
_cell.angle_beta   90.00
_cell.angle_gamma   90.00
#
_symmetry.space_group_name_H-M   'P 1'
#
loop_
_entity.id
_entity.type
_entity.pdbx_description
1 polymer ?
#
loop_
_entity_poly.entity_id
_entity_poly.type
_entity_poly.pdbx_seq_one_letter_code
_entity_poly.pdbx_strand_id
1 'polypeptide(L)'
;MSSYDQLHRQCRTLENLFYSKLTSYSQLVSTISRHSDDVEASGSSERWKDMELELDDLLEKAYPAILLALEETNEQLSALSSKPETLSASMLRTIQNHGEVFQDNVRELKRTKASVKSALDHANLLSGVRNDIDAYKSSAADSLLAERGHIDSSHSMTDVMLDQAYETRAEFGRQRSALDGINSRMKTVLNTMPGINNLVSMIKSRRRRDTIIMGIVIGVCIIIIFSYMWG
;
A
#
# COMPACT_ATOMS: atom_id res chain seq x y z
N MET A 1 -7.80 41.32 -63.58
CA MET A 1 -6.43 41.20 -63.03
C MET A 1 -6.38 41.44 -61.52
N SER A 2 -6.88 42.58 -60.98
CA SER A 2 -6.86 42.87 -59.52
C SER A 2 -7.45 41.77 -58.61
N SER A 3 -8.57 41.16 -58.99
CA SER A 3 -9.23 40.12 -58.17
C SER A 3 -8.42 38.83 -58.06
N TYR A 4 -7.73 38.40 -59.11
CA TYR A 4 -6.86 37.21 -59.06
C TYR A 4 -5.66 37.44 -58.13
N ASP A 5 -4.99 38.59 -58.25
CA ASP A 5 -3.82 38.91 -57.44
C ASP A 5 -4.16 39.00 -55.94
N GLN A 6 -5.36 39.51 -55.61
CA GLN A 6 -5.87 39.53 -54.23
C GLN A 6 -6.08 38.11 -53.69
N LEU A 7 -6.79 37.28 -54.45
CA LEU A 7 -7.16 35.93 -54.04
C LEU A 7 -5.93 35.00 -53.94
N HIS A 8 -4.99 35.15 -54.88
CA HIS A 8 -3.69 34.47 -54.86
C HIS A 8 -2.86 34.84 -53.61
N ARG A 9 -2.81 36.12 -53.25
CA ARG A 9 -2.13 36.56 -52.02
C ARG A 9 -2.82 36.03 -50.77
N GLN A 10 -4.15 36.01 -50.75
CA GLN A 10 -4.93 35.48 -49.64
C GLN A 10 -4.65 33.98 -49.44
N CYS A 11 -4.66 33.19 -50.52
CA CYS A 11 -4.38 31.77 -50.49
C CYS A 11 -2.99 31.48 -49.89
N ARG A 12 -1.94 32.16 -50.37
CA ARG A 12 -0.58 32.02 -49.81
C ARG A 12 -0.49 32.42 -48.33
N THR A 13 -1.26 33.43 -47.92
CA THR A 13 -1.27 33.88 -46.51
C THR A 13 -1.89 32.81 -45.62
N LEU A 14 -3.00 32.21 -46.06
CA LEU A 14 -3.67 31.13 -45.35
C LEU A 14 -2.82 29.84 -45.31
N GLU A 15 -2.15 29.49 -46.41
CA GLU A 15 -1.19 28.38 -46.46
C GLU A 15 -0.05 28.57 -45.44
N ASN A 16 0.57 29.76 -45.42
CA ASN A 16 1.63 30.06 -44.45
C ASN A 16 1.14 29.98 -43.00
N LEU A 17 -0.10 30.43 -42.75
CA LEU A 17 -0.71 30.36 -41.43
C LEU A 17 -0.96 28.90 -41.02
N PHE A 18 -1.43 28.05 -41.93
CA PHE A 18 -1.59 26.61 -41.72
C PHE A 18 -0.25 25.95 -41.30
N TYR A 19 0.83 26.19 -42.04
CA TYR A 19 2.14 25.60 -41.72
C TYR A 19 2.74 26.12 -40.40
N SER A 20 2.52 27.39 -40.07
CA SER A 20 2.92 27.96 -38.79
C SER A 20 2.24 27.24 -37.63
N LYS A 21 0.92 27.04 -37.73
CA LYS A 21 0.14 26.27 -36.75
C LYS A 21 0.58 24.81 -36.68
N LEU A 22 0.95 24.19 -37.82
CA LEU A 22 1.47 22.82 -37.87
C LEU A 22 2.78 22.66 -37.11
N THR A 23 3.63 23.68 -37.19
CA THR A 23 4.90 23.69 -36.47
C THR A 23 4.69 23.84 -34.97
N SER A 24 3.87 24.82 -34.54
CA SER A 24 3.49 24.98 -33.12
C SER A 24 2.89 23.70 -32.56
N TYR A 25 2.04 23.06 -33.35
CA TYR A 25 1.42 21.81 -32.99
C TYR A 25 2.43 20.67 -32.81
N SER A 26 3.34 20.47 -33.77
CA SER A 26 4.38 19.44 -33.65
C SER A 26 5.27 19.65 -32.41
N GLN A 27 5.51 20.90 -32.00
CA GLN A 27 6.25 21.22 -30.79
C GLN A 27 5.48 20.82 -29.53
N LEU A 28 4.17 21.13 -29.47
CA LEU A 28 3.31 20.73 -28.35
C LEU A 28 3.29 19.20 -28.20
N VAL A 29 3.12 18.47 -29.30
CA VAL A 29 3.13 16.98 -29.30
C VAL A 29 4.47 16.42 -28.84
N SER A 30 5.58 16.97 -29.32
CA SER A 30 6.91 16.53 -28.88
C SER A 30 7.15 16.79 -27.40
N THR A 31 6.58 17.87 -26.86
CA THR A 31 6.67 18.21 -25.44
C THR A 31 5.81 17.25 -24.62
N ILE A 32 4.61 16.92 -25.12
CA ILE A 32 3.72 15.91 -24.55
C ILE A 32 4.44 14.55 -24.45
N SER A 33 5.09 14.10 -25.52
CA SER A 33 5.81 12.81 -25.53
C SER A 33 7.07 12.80 -24.67
N ARG A 34 7.68 13.95 -24.37
CA ARG A 34 8.87 14.03 -23.50
C ARG A 34 8.49 14.16 -22.03
N HIS A 35 7.35 14.78 -21.73
CA HIS A 35 6.86 14.93 -20.37
C HIS A 35 6.56 13.59 -19.69
N SER A 36 6.31 12.52 -20.45
CA SER A 36 6.19 11.16 -19.87
C SER A 36 7.43 10.72 -19.08
N ASP A 37 8.59 11.32 -19.34
CA ASP A 37 9.86 10.89 -18.75
C ASP A 37 10.29 11.74 -17.54
N ASP A 38 9.70 12.93 -17.31
CA ASP A 38 10.15 13.90 -16.29
C ASP A 38 8.98 14.42 -15.42
N VAL A 39 8.52 13.58 -14.49
CA VAL A 39 7.27 13.78 -13.69
C VAL A 39 7.55 13.95 -12.19
N GLU A 40 8.72 14.44 -11.80
CA GLU A 40 8.98 14.80 -10.38
C GLU A 40 8.43 16.19 -10.01
N ALA A 41 7.94 16.97 -10.99
CA ALA A 41 7.41 18.30 -10.74
C ALA A 41 5.91 18.26 -10.37
N SER A 42 5.61 18.46 -9.09
CA SER A 42 4.28 18.57 -8.45
C SER A 42 3.33 19.64 -9.03
N GLY A 43 3.65 20.28 -10.17
CA GLY A 43 2.80 21.24 -10.90
C GLY A 43 2.57 20.87 -12.37
N SER A 44 2.90 19.64 -12.77
CA SER A 44 2.84 19.21 -14.17
C SER A 44 1.44 18.85 -14.67
N SER A 45 0.53 18.44 -13.78
CA SER A 45 -0.83 18.02 -14.15
C SER A 45 -1.72 19.18 -14.63
N GLU A 46 -1.63 20.35 -13.98
CA GLU A 46 -2.36 21.55 -14.43
C GLU A 46 -1.80 22.07 -15.76
N ARG A 47 -0.47 22.15 -15.89
CA ARG A 47 0.19 22.51 -17.16
C ARG A 47 -0.14 21.55 -18.28
N TRP A 48 -0.29 20.26 -17.98
CA TRP A 48 -0.70 19.23 -18.94
C TRP A 48 -2.13 19.49 -19.44
N LYS A 49 -3.05 19.78 -18.53
CA LYS A 49 -4.44 20.06 -18.86
C LYS A 49 -4.59 21.33 -19.71
N ASP A 50 -3.80 22.35 -19.40
CA ASP A 50 -3.73 23.57 -20.22
C ASP A 50 -3.20 23.28 -21.63
N MET A 51 -2.16 22.44 -21.73
CA MET A 51 -1.58 22.00 -23.01
C MET A 51 -2.58 21.19 -23.84
N GLU A 52 -3.36 20.32 -23.20
CA GLU A 52 -4.41 19.53 -23.84
C GLU A 52 -5.53 20.43 -24.39
N LEU A 53 -5.95 21.44 -23.62
CA LEU A 53 -6.92 22.44 -24.07
C LEU A 53 -6.42 23.27 -25.24
N GLU A 54 -5.15 23.69 -25.23
CA GLU A 54 -4.53 24.43 -26.33
C GLU A 54 -4.46 23.58 -27.62
N LEU A 55 -4.12 22.30 -27.48
CA LEU A 55 -4.06 21.34 -28.57
C LEU A 55 -5.44 21.11 -29.20
N ASP A 56 -6.46 20.98 -28.36
CA ASP A 56 -7.85 20.79 -28.78
C ASP A 56 -8.40 22.05 -29.48
N ASP A 57 -8.12 23.24 -28.95
CA ASP A 57 -8.51 24.51 -29.58
C ASP A 57 -7.86 24.67 -30.96
N LEU A 58 -6.57 24.33 -31.09
CA LEU A 58 -5.87 24.34 -32.37
C LEU A 58 -6.51 23.37 -33.38
N LEU A 59 -6.77 22.12 -32.97
CA LEU A 59 -7.30 21.07 -33.85
C LEU A 59 -8.77 21.23 -34.24
N GLU A 60 -9.61 21.62 -33.29
CA GLU A 60 -11.05 21.66 -33.49
C GLU A 60 -11.55 23.01 -33.99
N LYS A 61 -10.83 24.09 -33.69
CA LYS A 61 -11.26 25.44 -34.09
C LYS A 61 -10.33 26.07 -35.12
N ALA A 62 -9.03 26.16 -34.83
CA ALA A 62 -8.12 26.91 -35.69
C ALA A 62 -7.94 26.25 -37.08
N TYR A 63 -7.62 24.96 -37.14
CA TYR A 63 -7.42 24.27 -38.42
C TYR A 63 -8.66 24.22 -39.30
N PRO A 64 -9.86 23.82 -38.81
CA PRO A 64 -11.05 23.78 -39.64
C PRO A 64 -11.42 25.15 -40.19
N ALA A 65 -11.25 26.22 -39.40
CA ALA A 65 -11.50 27.59 -39.86
C ALA A 65 -10.56 28.01 -41.01
N ILE A 66 -9.26 27.71 -40.90
CA ILE A 66 -8.27 28.00 -41.95
C ILE A 66 -8.57 27.18 -43.20
N LEU A 67 -8.96 25.93 -43.02
CA LEU A 67 -9.22 24.99 -44.11
C LEU A 67 -10.50 25.38 -44.88
N LEU A 68 -11.56 25.81 -44.18
CA LEU A 68 -12.75 26.39 -44.80
C LEU A 68 -12.43 27.66 -45.60
N ALA A 69 -11.60 28.55 -45.06
CA ALA A 69 -11.19 29.76 -45.78
C ALA A 69 -10.31 29.44 -47.02
N LEU A 70 -9.46 28.41 -46.94
CA LEU A 70 -8.69 27.91 -48.08
C LEU A 70 -9.60 27.27 -49.13
N GLU A 71 -10.60 26.50 -48.72
CA GLU A 71 -11.58 25.91 -49.62
C GLU A 71 -12.36 26.99 -50.38
N GLU A 72 -12.89 27.98 -49.66
CA GLU A 72 -13.64 29.10 -50.24
C GLU A 72 -12.79 29.90 -51.24
N THR A 73 -11.55 30.24 -50.88
CA THR A 73 -10.64 30.97 -51.77
C THR A 73 -10.24 30.14 -52.99
N ASN A 74 -10.08 28.82 -52.84
CA ASN A 74 -9.76 27.93 -53.94
C ASN A 74 -10.95 27.69 -54.87
N GLU A 75 -12.19 27.65 -54.36
CA GLU A 75 -13.41 27.64 -55.16
C GLU A 75 -13.57 28.93 -55.97
N GLN A 76 -13.32 30.09 -55.35
CA GLN A 76 -13.35 31.38 -56.04
C GLN A 76 -12.26 31.47 -57.13
N LEU A 77 -11.05 30.93 -56.89
CA LEU A 77 -9.98 30.83 -57.89
C LEU A 77 -10.38 29.87 -59.04
N SER A 78 -10.98 28.74 -58.71
CA SER A 78 -11.47 27.75 -59.68
C SER A 78 -12.58 28.34 -60.57
N ALA A 79 -13.51 29.10 -59.99
CA ALA A 79 -14.55 29.82 -60.72
C ALA A 79 -13.96 30.86 -61.70
N LEU A 80 -12.88 31.56 -61.33
CA LEU A 80 -12.16 32.44 -62.24
C LEU A 80 -11.48 31.67 -63.40
N SER A 81 -10.98 30.46 -63.12
CA SER A 81 -10.33 29.61 -64.14
C SER A 81 -11.28 29.17 -65.27
N SER A 82 -12.58 29.06 -64.98
CA SER A 82 -13.62 28.70 -65.95
C SER A 82 -13.89 29.77 -67.03
N LYS A 83 -13.27 30.96 -66.92
CA LYS A 83 -13.34 32.05 -67.91
C LYS A 83 -11.96 32.30 -68.55
N PRO A 84 -11.53 31.41 -69.47
CA PRO A 84 -10.17 31.38 -70.00
C PRO A 84 -9.75 32.62 -70.81
N GLU A 85 -10.68 33.43 -71.29
CA GLU A 85 -10.38 34.67 -72.04
C GLU A 85 -9.71 35.77 -71.19
N THR A 86 -9.66 35.61 -69.86
CA THR A 86 -9.19 36.65 -68.92
C THR A 86 -7.91 36.29 -68.16
N LEU A 87 -7.36 35.08 -68.34
CA LEU A 87 -6.25 34.55 -67.55
C LEU A 87 -5.14 33.96 -68.42
N SER A 88 -3.88 34.13 -67.99
CA SER A 88 -2.73 33.53 -68.67
C SER A 88 -2.56 32.05 -68.31
N ALA A 89 -1.89 31.28 -69.18
CA ALA A 89 -1.58 29.86 -68.93
C ALA A 89 -0.80 29.62 -67.60
N SER A 90 0.03 30.58 -67.18
CA SER A 90 0.74 30.52 -65.90
C SER A 90 -0.19 30.68 -64.69
N MET A 91 -1.22 31.51 -64.80
CA MET A 91 -2.22 31.71 -63.74
C MET A 91 -3.09 30.46 -63.56
N LEU A 92 -3.51 29.83 -64.67
CA LEU A 92 -4.29 28.57 -64.63
C LEU A 92 -3.52 27.43 -63.95
N ARG A 93 -2.23 27.27 -64.27
CA ARG A 93 -1.37 26.28 -63.61
C ARG A 93 -1.19 26.56 -62.12
N THR A 94 -1.12 27.84 -61.74
CA THR A 94 -1.01 28.23 -60.33
C THR A 94 -2.28 27.89 -59.54
N ILE A 95 -3.46 28.10 -60.14
CA ILE A 95 -4.74 27.72 -59.53
C ILE A 95 -4.83 26.21 -59.33
N GLN A 96 -4.41 25.43 -60.34
CA GLN A 96 -4.35 23.97 -60.21
C GLN A 96 -3.43 23.53 -59.06
N ASN A 97 -2.23 24.13 -58.96
CA ASN A 97 -1.32 23.86 -57.86
C ASN A 97 -1.91 24.18 -56.48
N HIS A 98 -2.66 25.28 -56.33
CA HIS A 98 -3.34 25.58 -55.05
C HIS A 98 -4.37 24.52 -54.67
N GLY A 99 -5.10 23.96 -55.65
CA GLY A 99 -6.00 22.84 -55.41
C GLY A 99 -5.28 21.57 -54.95
N GLU A 100 -4.12 21.26 -55.52
CA GLU A 100 -3.29 20.12 -55.09
C GLU A 100 -2.76 20.32 -53.66
N VAL A 101 -2.20 21.51 -53.37
CA VAL A 101 -1.69 21.87 -52.04
C VAL A 101 -2.80 21.83 -50.98
N PHE A 102 -3.99 22.30 -51.30
CA PHE A 102 -5.15 22.22 -50.39
C PHE A 102 -5.50 20.77 -50.04
N GLN A 103 -5.56 19.88 -51.03
CA GLN A 103 -5.85 18.46 -50.80
C GLN A 103 -4.77 17.78 -49.94
N ASP A 104 -3.50 18.17 -50.13
CA ASP A 104 -2.42 17.68 -49.29
C ASP A 104 -2.52 18.21 -47.85
N ASN A 105 -2.88 19.47 -47.65
CA ASN A 105 -3.14 20.05 -46.32
C ASN A 105 -4.27 19.31 -45.57
N VAL A 106 -5.35 18.92 -46.27
CA VAL A 106 -6.44 18.12 -45.70
C VAL A 106 -5.94 16.76 -45.21
N ARG A 107 -5.15 16.06 -46.02
CA ARG A 107 -4.58 14.76 -45.64
C ARG A 107 -3.61 14.89 -44.47
N GLU A 108 -2.80 15.93 -44.48
CA GLU A 108 -1.81 16.20 -43.44
C GLU A 108 -2.49 16.49 -42.09
N LEU A 109 -3.58 17.26 -42.09
CA LEU A 109 -4.38 17.51 -40.89
C LEU A 109 -4.94 16.20 -40.30
N LYS A 110 -5.49 15.33 -41.15
CA LYS A 110 -6.03 14.03 -40.72
C LYS A 110 -4.95 13.15 -40.11
N ARG A 111 -3.77 13.09 -40.73
CA ARG A 111 -2.61 12.33 -40.21
C ARG A 111 -2.15 12.88 -38.85
N THR A 112 -2.06 14.20 -38.75
CA THR A 112 -1.65 14.93 -37.57
C THR A 112 -2.59 14.67 -36.39
N LYS A 113 -3.92 14.75 -36.62
CA LYS A 113 -4.95 14.44 -35.62
C LYS A 113 -4.83 13.00 -35.09
N ALA A 114 -4.58 12.03 -35.98
CA ALA A 114 -4.42 10.63 -35.59
C ALA A 114 -3.16 10.42 -34.73
N SER A 115 -2.04 11.05 -35.11
CA SER A 115 -0.78 10.98 -34.35
C SER A 115 -0.95 11.49 -32.93
N VAL A 116 -1.73 12.56 -32.74
CA VAL A 116 -1.95 13.15 -31.43
C VAL A 116 -2.85 12.36 -30.54
N LYS A 117 -3.95 11.84 -31.11
CA LYS A 117 -4.79 10.91 -30.36
C LYS A 117 -3.94 9.76 -29.81
N SER A 118 -3.05 9.19 -30.64
CA SER A 118 -2.15 8.13 -30.19
C SER A 118 -1.16 8.57 -29.11
N ALA A 119 -0.59 9.77 -29.21
CA ALA A 119 0.34 10.30 -28.21
C ALA A 119 -0.34 10.58 -26.86
N LEU A 120 -1.55 11.13 -26.90
CA LEU A 120 -2.36 11.45 -25.73
C LEU A 120 -2.86 10.16 -25.05
N ASP A 121 -3.37 9.19 -25.83
CA ASP A 121 -3.77 7.89 -25.32
C ASP A 121 -2.60 7.17 -24.62
N HIS A 122 -1.39 7.24 -25.20
CA HIS A 122 -0.18 6.68 -24.58
C HIS A 122 0.19 7.38 -23.27
N ALA A 123 0.14 8.71 -23.23
CA ALA A 123 0.42 9.48 -22.02
C ALA A 123 -0.58 9.16 -20.89
N ASN A 124 -1.88 9.05 -21.22
CA ASN A 124 -2.93 8.71 -20.27
C ASN A 124 -2.76 7.30 -19.69
N LEU A 125 -2.40 6.31 -20.51
CA LEU A 125 -2.15 4.94 -20.06
C LEU A 125 -0.97 4.87 -19.08
N LEU A 126 0.12 5.58 -19.35
CA LEU A 126 1.29 5.61 -18.47
C LEU A 126 0.99 6.30 -17.13
N SER A 127 0.19 7.36 -17.14
CA SER A 127 -0.26 8.04 -15.92
C SER A 127 -1.04 7.09 -15.00
N GLY A 128 -1.95 6.28 -15.56
CA GLY A 128 -2.72 5.29 -14.80
C GLY A 128 -1.84 4.25 -14.11
N VAL A 129 -0.93 3.61 -14.86
CA VAL A 129 -0.02 2.60 -14.31
C VAL A 129 0.91 3.18 -13.24
N ARG A 130 1.35 4.42 -13.39
CA ARG A 130 2.24 5.07 -12.41
C ARG A 130 1.52 5.33 -11.09
N ASN A 131 0.29 5.84 -11.14
CA ASN A 131 -0.53 6.05 -9.95
C ASN A 131 -0.76 4.75 -9.19
N ASP A 132 -1.01 3.65 -9.90
CA ASP A 132 -1.17 2.33 -9.28
C ASP A 132 0.13 1.85 -8.61
N ILE A 133 1.29 2.07 -9.24
CA ILE A 133 2.61 1.74 -8.68
C ILE A 133 2.89 2.55 -7.41
N ASP A 134 2.62 3.86 -7.44
CA ASP A 134 2.88 4.74 -6.31
C ASP A 134 1.92 4.44 -5.13
N ALA A 135 0.66 4.15 -5.42
CA ALA A 135 -0.30 3.66 -4.43
C ALA A 135 0.16 2.33 -3.79
N TYR A 136 0.66 1.40 -4.60
CA TYR A 136 1.19 0.13 -4.10
C TYR A 136 2.45 0.31 -3.25
N LYS A 137 3.39 1.16 -3.68
CA LYS A 137 4.61 1.48 -2.91
C LYS A 137 4.28 2.13 -1.57
N SER A 138 3.34 3.08 -1.56
CA SER A 138 2.89 3.75 -0.33
C SER A 138 2.27 2.74 0.63
N SER A 139 1.35 1.89 0.15
CA SER A 139 0.72 0.84 0.95
C SER A 139 1.74 -0.18 1.50
N ALA A 140 2.72 -0.59 0.69
CA ALA A 140 3.78 -1.49 1.14
C ALA A 140 4.65 -0.83 2.21
N ALA A 141 5.01 0.46 2.05
CA ALA A 141 5.77 1.21 3.05
C ALA A 141 5.00 1.33 4.38
N ASP A 142 3.70 1.66 4.33
CA ASP A 142 2.84 1.73 5.51
C ASP A 142 2.72 0.37 6.21
N SER A 143 2.58 -0.71 5.45
CA SER A 143 2.57 -2.07 6.02
C SER A 143 3.87 -2.41 6.74
N LEU A 144 5.03 -2.01 6.20
CA LEU A 144 6.33 -2.23 6.85
C LEU A 144 6.50 -1.37 8.11
N LEU A 145 5.96 -0.14 8.12
CA LEU A 145 5.95 0.72 9.31
C LEU A 145 5.05 0.15 10.41
N ALA A 146 3.87 -0.38 10.03
CA ALA A 146 2.98 -1.06 10.97
C ALA A 146 3.63 -2.31 11.57
N GLU A 147 4.27 -3.14 10.75
CA GLU A 147 5.03 -4.32 11.18
C GLU A 147 6.12 -3.95 12.19
N ARG A 148 6.86 -2.85 11.93
CA ARG A 148 7.86 -2.34 12.88
C ARG A 148 7.24 -1.96 14.23
N GLY A 149 6.09 -1.29 14.23
CA GLY A 149 5.37 -0.97 15.47
C GLY A 149 4.95 -2.23 16.25
N HIS A 150 4.52 -3.28 15.55
CA HIS A 150 4.23 -4.58 16.17
C HIS A 150 5.47 -5.22 16.79
N ILE A 151 6.61 -5.21 16.10
CA ILE A 151 7.88 -5.72 16.61
C ILE A 151 8.30 -4.97 17.88
N ASP A 152 8.25 -3.64 17.89
CA ASP A 152 8.62 -2.83 19.05
C ASP A 152 7.71 -3.12 20.26
N SER A 153 6.41 -3.31 20.02
CA SER A 153 5.45 -3.72 21.06
C SER A 153 5.73 -5.14 21.61
N SER A 154 6.12 -6.07 20.73
CA SER A 154 6.48 -7.44 21.10
C SER A 154 7.76 -7.50 21.91
N HIS A 155 8.76 -6.69 21.57
CA HIS A 155 9.98 -6.52 22.37
C HIS A 155 9.66 -5.99 23.76
N SER A 156 8.85 -4.93 23.85
CA SER A 156 8.44 -4.36 25.14
C SER A 156 7.69 -5.38 26.01
N MET A 157 6.80 -6.18 25.40
CA MET A 157 6.10 -7.27 26.11
C MET A 157 7.06 -8.36 26.58
N THR A 158 8.05 -8.70 25.77
CA THR A 158 9.08 -9.69 26.13
C THR A 158 9.90 -9.22 27.32
N ASP A 159 10.26 -7.93 27.37
CA ASP A 159 10.98 -7.34 28.52
C ASP A 159 10.16 -7.42 29.81
N VAL A 160 8.85 -7.15 29.74
CA VAL A 160 7.93 -7.33 30.88
C VAL A 160 7.87 -8.79 31.32
N MET A 161 7.81 -9.74 30.38
CA MET A 161 7.83 -11.16 30.70
C MET A 161 9.15 -11.60 31.35
N LEU A 162 10.29 -11.07 30.90
CA LEU A 162 11.59 -11.32 31.51
C LEU A 162 11.65 -10.80 32.94
N ASP A 163 11.18 -9.58 33.19
CA ASP A 163 11.16 -8.98 34.53
C ASP A 163 10.26 -9.79 35.47
N GLN A 164 9.07 -10.16 35.02
CA GLN A 164 8.16 -11.05 35.77
C GLN A 164 8.81 -12.41 36.07
N ALA A 165 9.58 -12.97 35.13
CA ALA A 165 10.31 -14.22 35.34
C ALA A 165 11.44 -14.07 36.38
N TYR A 166 12.16 -12.95 36.38
CA TYR A 166 13.16 -12.64 37.41
C TYR A 166 12.54 -12.51 38.80
N GLU A 167 11.42 -11.79 38.92
CA GLU A 167 10.68 -11.68 40.17
C GLU A 167 10.16 -13.05 40.66
N THR A 168 9.62 -13.85 39.75
CA THR A 168 9.18 -15.23 40.07
C THR A 168 10.34 -16.10 40.55
N ARG A 169 11.52 -15.98 39.94
CA ARG A 169 12.73 -16.68 40.39
C ARG A 169 13.18 -16.22 41.79
N ALA A 170 13.16 -14.92 42.05
CA ALA A 170 13.48 -14.36 43.35
C ALA A 170 12.48 -14.84 44.42
N GLU A 171 11.19 -14.89 44.08
CA GLU A 171 10.13 -15.40 44.93
C GLU A 171 10.34 -16.89 45.27
N PHE A 172 10.66 -17.74 44.30
CA PHE A 172 11.02 -19.14 44.60
C PHE A 172 12.25 -19.25 45.49
N GLY A 173 13.24 -18.36 45.35
CA GLY A 173 14.38 -18.27 46.26
C GLY A 173 13.98 -17.95 47.71
N ARG A 174 13.05 -16.99 47.89
CA ARG A 174 12.47 -16.63 49.19
C ARG A 174 11.67 -17.80 49.78
N GLN A 175 10.84 -18.46 48.97
CA GLN A 175 10.05 -19.62 49.39
C GLN A 175 10.93 -20.79 49.82
N ARG A 176 12.02 -21.07 49.09
CA ARG A 176 13.00 -22.10 49.48
C ARG A 176 13.60 -21.80 50.85
N SER A 177 14.04 -20.57 51.08
CA SER A 177 14.59 -20.14 52.37
C SER A 177 13.56 -20.28 53.51
N ALA A 178 12.29 -19.96 53.24
CA ALA A 178 11.21 -20.14 54.19
C ALA A 178 10.98 -21.63 54.52
N LEU A 179 10.98 -22.50 53.51
CA LEU A 179 10.87 -23.96 53.68
C LEU A 179 12.05 -24.55 54.47
N ASP A 180 13.28 -24.10 54.21
CA ASP A 180 14.46 -24.49 54.99
C ASP A 180 14.33 -24.03 56.46
N GLY A 181 13.80 -22.83 56.68
CA GLY A 181 13.45 -22.33 58.02
C GLY A 181 12.40 -23.18 58.73
N ILE A 182 11.35 -23.61 58.01
CA ILE A 182 10.32 -24.53 58.53
C ILE A 182 10.96 -25.89 58.87
N ASN A 183 11.80 -26.44 57.99
CA ASN A 183 12.49 -27.71 58.23
C ASN A 183 13.39 -27.64 59.47
N SER A 184 14.13 -26.54 59.64
CA SER A 184 14.96 -26.28 60.82
C SER A 184 14.12 -26.18 62.09
N ARG A 185 13.03 -25.42 62.09
CA ARG A 185 12.09 -25.33 63.23
C ARG A 185 11.47 -26.68 63.56
N MET A 186 11.09 -27.47 62.56
CA MET A 186 10.55 -28.81 62.75
C MET A 186 11.58 -29.75 63.39
N LYS A 187 12.84 -29.73 62.93
CA LYS A 187 13.94 -30.45 63.57
C LYS A 187 14.15 -30.00 65.01
N THR A 188 14.08 -28.70 65.29
CA THR A 188 14.17 -28.19 66.66
C THR A 188 13.02 -28.71 67.53
N VAL A 189 11.77 -28.71 67.05
CA VAL A 189 10.62 -29.28 67.78
C VAL A 189 10.80 -30.77 68.06
N LEU A 190 11.30 -31.53 67.08
CA LEU A 190 11.63 -32.94 67.26
C LEU A 190 12.72 -33.13 68.33
N ASN A 191 13.71 -32.24 68.38
CA ASN A 191 14.81 -32.29 69.34
C ASN A 191 14.42 -31.78 70.74
N THR A 192 13.48 -30.83 70.86
CA THR A 192 12.99 -30.30 72.16
C THR A 192 11.87 -31.12 72.77
N MET A 193 11.32 -32.09 72.04
CA MET A 193 10.51 -33.18 72.59
C MET A 193 11.30 -34.50 72.69
N PRO A 194 12.45 -34.57 73.40
CA PRO A 194 13.19 -35.81 73.58
C PRO A 194 12.42 -36.67 74.60
N GLY A 195 11.39 -37.36 74.14
CA GLY A 195 10.59 -38.12 75.08
C GLY A 195 9.23 -38.57 74.63
N ILE A 196 8.71 -38.24 73.44
CA ILE A 196 7.44 -38.87 73.00
C ILE A 196 7.59 -40.39 73.01
N ASN A 197 8.72 -40.93 72.53
CA ASN A 197 8.96 -42.37 72.57
C ASN A 197 9.06 -42.91 74.02
N ASN A 198 9.65 -42.16 74.95
CA ASN A 198 9.76 -42.56 76.36
C ASN A 198 8.43 -42.42 77.12
N LEU A 199 7.67 -41.36 76.89
CA LEU A 199 6.33 -41.12 77.44
C LEU A 199 5.35 -42.18 76.93
N VAL A 200 5.35 -42.46 75.62
CA VAL A 200 4.54 -43.52 75.01
C VAL A 200 4.95 -44.90 75.54
N SER A 201 6.25 -45.16 75.70
CA SER A 201 6.76 -46.40 76.30
C SER A 201 6.32 -46.57 77.76
N MET A 202 6.39 -45.50 78.57
CA MET A 202 5.92 -45.51 79.96
C MET A 202 4.41 -45.75 80.07
N ILE A 203 3.61 -45.14 79.19
CA ILE A 203 2.16 -45.37 79.12
C ILE A 203 1.86 -46.83 78.76
N LYS A 204 2.54 -47.38 77.74
CA LYS A 204 2.37 -48.78 77.31
C LYS A 204 2.78 -49.77 78.41
N SER A 205 3.86 -49.48 79.14
CA SER A 205 4.32 -50.30 80.27
C SER A 205 3.30 -50.34 81.42
N ARG A 206 2.71 -49.18 81.76
CA ARG A 206 1.66 -49.12 82.80
C ARG A 206 0.42 -49.93 82.39
N ARG A 207 -0.07 -49.75 81.16
CA ARG A 207 -1.23 -50.50 80.66
C ARG A 207 -1.00 -52.01 80.62
N ARG A 208 0.22 -52.45 80.27
CA ARG A 208 0.60 -53.87 80.28
C ARG A 208 0.56 -54.47 81.69
N ARG A 209 1.03 -53.73 82.70
CA ARG A 209 0.94 -54.16 84.10
C ARG A 209 -0.51 -54.33 84.55
N ASP A 210 -1.38 -53.37 84.23
CA ASP A 210 -2.80 -53.44 84.59
C ASP A 210 -3.49 -54.64 83.93
N THR A 211 -3.19 -54.94 82.66
CA THR A 211 -3.73 -56.14 81.98
C THR A 211 -3.24 -57.44 82.62
N ILE A 212 -1.97 -57.52 83.02
CA ILE A 212 -1.42 -58.70 83.70
C ILE A 212 -2.13 -58.91 85.05
N ILE A 213 -2.30 -57.85 85.84
CA ILE A 213 -2.99 -57.92 87.14
C ILE A 213 -4.44 -58.40 86.95
N MET A 214 -5.18 -57.81 86.02
CA MET A 214 -6.56 -58.22 85.72
C MET A 214 -6.64 -59.67 85.24
N GLY A 215 -5.70 -60.11 84.40
CA GLY A 215 -5.63 -61.50 83.94
C GLY A 215 -5.39 -62.50 85.06
N ILE A 216 -4.51 -62.17 86.01
CA ILE A 216 -4.24 -63.01 87.20
C ILE A 216 -5.50 -63.11 88.07
N VAL A 217 -6.18 -61.98 88.35
CA VAL A 217 -7.40 -61.97 89.16
C VAL A 217 -8.49 -62.85 88.55
N ILE A 218 -8.74 -62.70 87.24
CA ILE A 218 -9.71 -63.52 86.51
C ILE A 218 -9.32 -65.01 86.57
N GLY A 219 -8.05 -65.33 86.35
CA GLY A 219 -7.54 -66.71 86.42
C GLY A 219 -7.74 -67.34 87.80
N VAL A 220 -7.42 -66.62 88.88
CA VAL A 220 -7.64 -67.09 90.25
C VAL A 220 -9.12 -67.30 90.54
N CYS A 221 -9.99 -66.38 90.13
CA CYS A 221 -11.44 -66.53 90.29
C CYS A 221 -11.98 -67.77 89.57
N ILE A 222 -11.52 -68.05 88.34
CA ILE A 222 -11.93 -69.25 87.59
C ILE A 222 -11.46 -70.53 88.29
N ILE A 223 -10.22 -70.57 88.80
CA ILE A 223 -9.69 -71.73 89.54
C ILE A 223 -10.49 -71.99 90.81
N ILE A 224 -10.84 -70.94 91.56
CA ILE A 224 -11.68 -71.07 92.76
C ILE A 224 -13.05 -71.64 92.38
N ILE A 225 -13.71 -71.09 91.35
CA ILE A 225 -15.01 -71.59 90.88
C ILE A 225 -14.94 -73.05 90.45
N PHE A 226 -13.93 -73.45 89.68
CA PHE A 226 -13.74 -74.84 89.27
C PHE A 226 -13.48 -75.76 90.46
N SER A 227 -12.67 -75.33 91.43
CA SER A 227 -12.41 -76.11 92.64
C SER A 227 -13.68 -76.30 93.48
N TYR A 228 -14.57 -75.31 93.55
CA TYR A 228 -15.85 -75.40 94.24
C TYR A 228 -16.89 -76.25 93.48
N MET A 229 -16.76 -76.37 92.16
CA MET A 229 -17.72 -77.11 91.34
C MET A 229 -17.38 -78.60 91.24
N TRP A 230 -16.09 -78.97 91.34
CA TRP A 230 -15.62 -80.36 91.24
C TRP A 230 -15.29 -81.01 92.60
N GLY A 231 -15.13 -80.21 93.67
CA GLY A 231 -14.94 -80.69 95.04
C GLY A 231 -16.24 -80.67 95.83
#